data_AF-A0A1F4CFL0-F1
#
_entry.id   AF-A0A1F4CFL0-F1
#
_cell.length_a   1.000
_cell.length_b   1.000
_cell.length_c   1.000
_cell.angle_alpha   90.00
_cell.angle_beta   90.00
_cell.angle_gamma   90.00
#
_symmetry.space_group_name_H-M   'P 1'
#
loop_
_entity.id
_entity.type
_entity.pdbx_description
1 polymer ?
#
loop_
_entity_poly.entity_id
_entity_poly.type
_entity_poly.pdbx_seq_one_letter_code
_entity_poly.pdbx_strand_id
1 'polypeptide(L)'
;MNTAASVDPRIQEVRVTEDEIIARLVDGRVISIPLAWSWRLSEATPRQRARFRLIGSGQGVHWPDVDEDISVEGMLRGVPAHRPKSVAAPKRGGSTRDQDAPNKRIQPTRGRRRVQVGGRGARG
;
A
#
# COMPACT_ATOMS: atom_id res chain seq x y z
N MET A 1 29.87 -0.99 44.29
CA MET A 1 28.81 -0.48 43.41
C MET A 1 28.59 -1.52 42.32
N ASN A 2 27.46 -2.21 42.31
CA ASN A 2 27.20 -3.27 41.32
C ASN A 2 26.21 -2.70 40.31
N THR A 3 26.69 -2.35 39.12
CA THR A 3 25.86 -1.96 37.99
C THR A 3 24.91 -3.10 37.67
N ALA A 4 23.60 -2.83 37.58
CA ALA A 4 22.61 -3.83 37.21
C ALA A 4 23.05 -4.54 35.92
N ALA A 5 23.13 -5.88 35.97
CA ALA A 5 23.44 -6.67 34.79
C ALA A 5 22.45 -6.28 33.68
N SER A 6 22.97 -5.97 32.49
CA SER A 6 22.14 -5.65 31.32
C SER A 6 21.39 -6.92 30.93
N VAL A 7 20.16 -7.07 31.42
CA VAL A 7 19.27 -8.16 31.01
C VAL A 7 18.55 -7.71 29.75
N ASP A 8 18.79 -8.39 28.63
CA ASP A 8 18.02 -8.14 27.42
C ASP A 8 16.53 -8.37 27.73
N PRO A 9 15.66 -7.37 27.50
CA PRO A 9 14.24 -7.50 27.79
C PRO A 9 13.64 -8.63 26.95
N ARG A 10 12.87 -9.52 27.58
CA ARG A 10 12.15 -10.60 26.89
C ARG A 10 10.71 -10.65 27.33
N ILE A 11 9.81 -10.74 26.36
CA ILE A 11 8.38 -10.89 26.56
C ILE A 11 8.09 -12.33 27.02
N GLN A 12 7.35 -12.44 28.12
CA GLN A 12 6.84 -13.69 28.67
C GLN A 12 5.37 -13.89 28.31
N GLU A 13 4.56 -12.84 28.39
CA GLU A 13 3.12 -12.87 28.13
C GLU A 13 2.68 -11.60 27.41
N VAL A 14 1.66 -11.73 26.55
CA VAL A 14 1.05 -10.60 25.84
C VAL A 14 -0.45 -10.66 26.02
N ARG A 15 -1.05 -9.51 26.30
CA ARG A 15 -2.49 -9.29 26.27
C ARG A 15 -2.78 -8.12 25.34
N VAL A 16 -3.79 -8.28 24.49
CA VAL A 16 -4.29 -7.21 23.62
C VAL A 16 -5.69 -6.84 24.09
N THR A 17 -5.95 -5.55 24.23
CA THR A 17 -7.26 -4.99 24.56
C THR A 17 -7.79 -4.21 23.35
N GLU A 18 -8.90 -3.48 23.55
CA GLU A 18 -9.42 -2.60 22.50
C GLU A 18 -8.46 -1.45 22.20
N ASP A 19 -7.74 -0.96 23.21
CA ASP A 19 -6.93 0.27 23.13
C ASP A 19 -5.42 0.04 23.30
N GLU A 20 -5.00 -1.10 23.86
CA GLU A 20 -3.62 -1.32 24.29
C GLU A 20 -3.06 -2.71 23.94
N ILE A 21 -1.74 -2.76 23.73
CA ILE A 21 -0.93 -3.96 23.70
C ILE A 21 -0.10 -3.97 25.00
N ILE A 22 -0.30 -4.98 25.82
CA ILE A 22 0.32 -5.12 27.13
C ILE A 22 1.25 -6.32 27.11
N ALA A 23 2.54 -6.11 27.37
CA ALA A 23 3.54 -7.16 27.48
C ALA A 23 4.05 -7.27 28.91
N ARG A 24 4.06 -8.48 29.47
CA ARG A 24 4.82 -8.81 30.68
C ARG A 24 6.17 -9.35 30.30
N LEU A 25 7.22 -8.81 30.90
CA LEU A 25 8.59 -9.22 30.65
C LEU A 25 9.07 -10.22 31.71
N VAL A 26 10.06 -11.03 31.35
CA VAL A 26 10.69 -12.03 32.23
C VAL A 26 11.33 -11.42 33.48
N ASP A 27 11.69 -10.13 33.42
CA ASP A 27 12.27 -9.39 34.54
C ASP A 27 11.22 -8.77 35.48
N GLY A 28 9.94 -9.10 35.27
CA GLY A 28 8.82 -8.66 36.09
C GLY A 28 8.21 -7.31 35.69
N ARG A 29 8.79 -6.60 34.70
CA ARG A 29 8.19 -5.37 34.18
C ARG A 29 6.92 -5.66 33.39
N VAL A 30 6.00 -4.70 33.38
CA VAL A 30 4.84 -4.67 32.49
C VAL A 30 4.92 -3.40 31.67
N ILE A 31 4.81 -3.54 30.35
CA ILE A 31 4.82 -2.43 29.40
C ILE A 31 3.47 -2.41 28.70
N SER A 32 2.79 -1.27 28.73
CA SER A 32 1.59 -1.03 27.94
C SER A 32 1.89 0.01 26.87
N ILE A 33 1.46 -0.25 25.64
CA ILE A 33 1.52 0.72 24.54
C ILE A 33 0.12 0.84 23.90
N PRO A 34 -0.23 2.00 23.33
CA PRO A 34 -1.45 2.14 22.55
C PRO A 34 -1.45 1.17 21.36
N LEU A 35 -2.56 0.48 21.13
CA LEU A 35 -2.81 -0.32 19.94
C LEU A 35 -2.67 0.54 18.65
N ALA A 36 -3.04 1.82 18.77
CA ALA A 36 -2.87 2.87 17.77
C ALA A 36 -1.44 3.00 17.22
N TRP A 37 -0.42 2.48 17.92
CA TRP A 37 0.95 2.49 17.43
C TRP A 37 1.14 1.64 16.19
N SER A 38 0.35 0.59 15.99
CA SER A 38 0.30 -0.10 14.69
C SER A 38 -1.00 0.24 13.99
N TRP A 39 -0.88 0.88 12.83
CA TRP A 39 -2.02 1.13 11.96
C TRP A 39 -2.71 -0.18 11.55
N ARG A 40 -1.94 -1.27 11.35
CA ARG A 40 -2.49 -2.58 11.00
C ARG A 40 -3.28 -3.19 12.14
N LEU A 41 -2.75 -3.16 13.36
CA LEU A 41 -3.47 -3.70 14.52
C LEU A 41 -4.69 -2.86 14.89
N SER A 42 -4.64 -1.55 14.65
CA SER A 42 -5.78 -0.66 14.81
C SER A 42 -6.93 -1.01 13.86
N GLU A 43 -6.62 -1.34 12.62
CA GLU A 43 -7.61 -1.76 11.60
C GLU A 43 -7.97 -3.26 11.71
N ALA A 44 -7.23 -4.06 12.49
CA ALA A 44 -7.47 -5.48 12.68
C ALA A 44 -8.73 -5.78 13.51
N THR A 45 -9.42 -6.87 13.19
CA THR A 45 -10.52 -7.38 14.01
C THR A 45 -10.03 -7.96 15.35
N PRO A 46 -10.86 -8.02 16.41
CA PRO A 46 -10.47 -8.65 17.68
C PRO A 46 -9.96 -10.09 17.53
N ARG A 47 -10.53 -10.85 16.59
CA ARG A 47 -10.12 -12.24 16.32
C ARG A 47 -8.71 -12.31 15.72
N GLN A 48 -8.35 -11.38 14.84
CA GLN A 48 -7.00 -11.29 14.28
C GLN A 48 -6.00 -10.83 15.34
N ARG A 49 -6.37 -9.83 16.16
CA ARG A 49 -5.55 -9.36 17.29
C ARG A 49 -5.28 -10.43 18.34
N ALA A 50 -6.22 -11.35 18.55
CA ALA A 50 -6.06 -12.48 19.46
C ALA A 50 -5.14 -13.60 18.92
N ARG A 51 -4.82 -13.57 17.61
CA ARG A 51 -3.95 -14.55 16.95
C ARG A 51 -2.56 -13.97 16.77
N PHE A 52 -1.70 -14.22 17.75
CA PHE A 52 -0.29 -13.86 17.69
C PHE A 52 0.60 -14.98 18.21
N ARG A 53 1.90 -14.84 17.96
CA ARG A 53 2.94 -15.69 18.54
C ARG A 53 4.13 -14.85 18.96
N LEU A 54 4.82 -15.27 20.02
CA LEU A 54 6.12 -14.70 20.37
C LEU A 54 7.16 -15.15 19.34
N ILE A 55 8.07 -14.24 18.99
CA ILE A 55 9.18 -14.48 18.06
C ILE A 55 10.52 -14.08 18.71
N GLY A 56 11.64 -14.53 18.12
CA GLY A 56 12.98 -14.16 18.56
C GLY A 56 13.25 -14.48 20.04
N SER A 57 12.71 -15.60 20.55
CA SER A 57 12.81 -15.98 21.97
C SER A 57 12.31 -14.90 22.95
N GLY A 58 11.23 -14.20 22.57
CA GLY A 58 10.61 -13.15 23.38
C GLY A 58 11.05 -11.73 23.03
N GLN A 59 11.82 -11.54 21.94
CA GLN A 59 12.19 -10.21 21.47
C GLN A 59 11.03 -9.47 20.78
N GLY A 60 9.97 -10.17 20.37
CA GLY A 60 8.82 -9.55 19.76
C GLY A 60 7.60 -10.45 19.66
N VAL A 61 6.54 -9.88 19.08
CA VAL A 61 5.24 -10.49 18.90
C VAL A 61 4.85 -10.34 17.43
N HIS A 62 4.47 -11.45 16.80
CA HIS A 62 4.05 -11.51 15.41
C HIS A 62 2.56 -11.81 15.31
N TRP A 63 1.82 -10.98 14.57
CA TRP A 63 0.43 -11.19 14.19
C TRP A 63 0.35 -11.66 12.72
N PRO A 64 0.25 -12.97 12.44
CA PRO A 64 0.29 -13.49 11.08
C PRO A 64 -0.91 -13.07 10.23
N ASP A 65 -2.09 -12.88 10.85
CA ASP A 65 -3.33 -12.56 10.11
C ASP A 65 -3.30 -11.14 9.50
N VAL A 66 -2.42 -10.25 9.97
CA VAL A 66 -2.26 -8.88 9.46
C VAL A 66 -0.83 -8.54 9.06
N ASP A 67 0.10 -9.48 9.14
CA ASP A 67 1.53 -9.28 8.83
C ASP A 67 2.13 -8.09 9.59
N GLU A 68 2.03 -8.14 10.92
CA GLU A 68 2.57 -7.11 11.81
C GLU A 68 3.46 -7.70 12.90
N ASP A 69 4.57 -7.01 13.17
CA ASP A 69 5.56 -7.37 14.19
C ASP A 69 5.79 -6.20 15.14
N ILE A 70 5.63 -6.43 16.45
CA ILE A 70 6.00 -5.46 17.48
C ILE A 70 7.14 -6.03 18.32
N SER A 71 8.26 -5.32 18.39
CA SER A 71 9.42 -5.70 19.20
C SER A 71 9.36 -5.09 20.60
N VAL A 72 9.94 -5.79 21.58
CA VAL A 72 10.06 -5.29 22.95
C VAL A 72 10.90 -4.00 23.04
N GLU A 73 11.93 -3.89 22.19
CA GLU A 73 12.73 -2.66 22.04
C GLU A 73 11.87 -1.50 21.53
N GLY A 74 11.00 -1.73 20.54
CA GLY A 74 10.07 -0.73 20.04
C GLY A 74 9.09 -0.26 21.12
N MET A 75 8.58 -1.20 21.92
CA MET A 75 7.70 -0.90 23.06
C MET A 75 8.42 -0.03 24.10
N LEU A 76 9.67 -0.38 24.46
CA LEU A 76 10.47 0.36 25.45
C LEU A 76 10.87 1.76 24.99
N ARG A 77 11.10 1.94 23.68
CA ARG A 77 11.60 3.21 23.12
C ARG A 77 10.49 4.20 22.79
N GLY A 78 9.22 3.80 22.81
CA GLY A 78 8.16 4.73 22.46
C GLY A 78 7.94 4.91 20.95
N VAL A 79 8.36 3.97 20.10
CA VAL A 79 8.39 4.17 18.63
C VAL A 79 7.18 3.50 17.97
N PRO A 80 6.22 4.27 17.41
CA PRO A 80 5.08 3.72 16.68
C PRO A 80 5.49 3.08 15.34
N ALA A 81 4.72 2.09 14.88
CA ALA A 81 4.84 1.51 13.55
C ALA A 81 4.43 2.52 12.47
N HIS A 82 5.31 2.72 11.49
CA HIS A 82 5.09 3.70 10.42
C HIS A 82 4.04 3.19 9.42
N ARG A 83 3.01 4.01 9.14
CA ARG A 83 2.12 3.77 8.00
C ARG A 83 2.86 4.20 6.72
N PRO A 84 3.07 3.32 5.74
CA PRO A 84 3.62 3.74 4.46
C PRO A 84 2.75 4.84 3.86
N LYS A 85 3.35 5.96 3.44
CA LYS A 85 2.62 6.96 2.64
C LYS A 85 2.25 6.28 1.33
N SER A 86 0.97 6.31 0.97
CA SER A 86 0.50 5.79 -0.32
C SER A 86 1.31 6.45 -1.44
N VAL A 87 2.16 5.69 -2.11
CA VAL A 87 2.78 6.14 -3.35
C VAL A 87 1.63 6.17 -4.35
N ALA A 88 1.19 7.38 -4.71
CA ALA A 88 0.13 7.55 -5.70
C ALA A 88 0.55 6.76 -6.96
N ALA A 89 -0.29 5.82 -7.38
CA ALA A 89 -0.06 5.08 -8.62
C ALA A 89 0.18 6.09 -9.75
N PRO A 90 1.19 5.88 -10.62
CA PRO A 90 1.44 6.78 -11.72
C PRO A 90 0.15 6.89 -12.54
N LYS A 91 -0.35 8.13 -12.69
CA LYS A 91 -1.50 8.43 -13.54
C LYS A 91 -1.12 7.96 -14.94
N ARG A 92 -1.66 6.81 -15.37
CA ARG A 92 -1.59 6.38 -16.77
C ARG A 92 -2.24 7.50 -17.57
N GLY A 93 -1.42 8.21 -18.35
CA GLY A 93 -1.81 9.38 -19.13
C GLY A 93 -3.05 9.08 -19.97
N GLY A 94 -4.00 10.01 -19.92
CA GLY A 94 -5.21 9.97 -20.71
C GLY A 94 -4.91 9.92 -22.20
N SER A 95 -5.69 9.12 -22.90
CA SER A 95 -5.85 9.13 -24.34
C SER A 95 -6.26 10.52 -24.83
N THR A 96 -5.38 11.24 -25.52
CA THR A 96 -5.79 12.29 -26.44
C THR A 96 -6.17 11.64 -27.77
N ARG A 97 -7.44 11.25 -27.88
CA ARG A 97 -8.16 11.32 -29.16
C ARG A 97 -8.85 12.68 -29.16
N ASP A 98 -8.26 13.64 -29.84
CA ASP A 98 -9.01 14.75 -30.43
C ASP A 98 -8.64 14.80 -31.92
N GLN A 99 -9.62 14.41 -32.72
CA GLN A 99 -9.73 14.81 -34.11
C GLN A 99 -10.35 16.21 -34.19
N ASP A 100 -10.22 16.79 -35.37
CA ASP A 100 -10.74 18.08 -35.86
C ASP A 100 -9.84 19.30 -35.60
N ALA A 101 -9.44 20.08 -36.60
CA ALA A 101 -10.20 20.50 -37.78
C ALA A 101 -9.27 20.99 -38.94
N PRO A 102 -9.76 21.65 -40.03
CA PRO A 102 -9.39 21.33 -41.41
C PRO A 102 -8.46 22.37 -42.06
N ASN A 103 -7.97 22.12 -43.29
CA ASN A 103 -8.21 22.97 -44.48
C ASN A 103 -7.07 22.99 -45.54
N LYS A 104 -7.49 22.83 -46.81
CA LYS A 104 -6.96 23.35 -48.10
C LYS A 104 -5.45 23.39 -48.36
N ARG A 105 -5.01 22.65 -49.40
CA ARG A 105 -4.60 23.25 -50.71
C ARG A 105 -4.42 22.19 -51.80
N ILE A 106 -5.33 22.22 -52.78
CA ILE A 106 -5.22 21.53 -54.06
C ILE A 106 -4.21 22.30 -54.93
N GLN A 107 -3.21 21.61 -55.50
CA GLN A 107 -2.41 22.13 -56.61
C GLN A 107 -2.93 21.53 -57.94
N PRO A 108 -3.08 22.32 -59.02
CA PRO A 108 -3.41 21.78 -60.33
C PRO A 108 -2.12 21.47 -61.10
N THR A 109 -2.00 20.26 -61.65
CA THR A 109 -1.06 19.99 -62.74
C THR A 109 -1.81 19.46 -63.95
N ARG A 110 -1.77 20.27 -65.01
CA ARG A 110 -2.26 20.02 -66.37
C ARG A 110 -1.74 18.69 -66.92
N GLY A 111 -2.63 17.95 -67.60
CA GLY A 111 -2.26 16.76 -68.37
C GLY A 111 -3.34 16.27 -69.34
N ARG A 112 -3.55 17.03 -70.42
CA ARG A 112 -4.01 16.65 -71.78
C ARG A 112 -5.06 15.52 -71.99
N ARG A 113 -6.22 15.95 -72.50
CA ARG A 113 -7.07 15.39 -73.58
C ARG A 113 -6.87 13.91 -73.99
N ARG A 114 -7.98 13.17 -74.02
CA ARG A 114 -8.52 12.61 -75.28
C ARG A 114 -10.03 12.34 -75.20
N VAL A 115 -10.67 12.58 -76.34
CA VAL A 115 -12.09 12.48 -76.71
C VAL A 115 -12.50 11.00 -76.88
N GLN A 116 -13.80 10.66 -76.68
CA GLN A 116 -14.67 9.99 -77.67
C GLN A 116 -15.87 9.22 -77.03
N VAL A 117 -17.07 9.78 -77.22
CA VAL A 117 -18.35 9.17 -77.68
C VAL A 117 -18.98 7.94 -76.99
N GLY A 118 -20.24 8.11 -76.53
CA GLY A 118 -21.38 7.38 -77.14
C GLY A 118 -22.33 6.56 -76.25
N GLY A 119 -23.64 6.84 -76.35
CA GLY A 119 -24.78 5.89 -76.17
C GLY A 119 -25.47 5.95 -74.79
N ARG A 120 -26.63 6.60 -74.60
CA ARG A 120 -28.04 6.24 -74.93
C ARG A 120 -28.57 4.92 -74.34
N GLY A 121 -29.66 5.03 -73.56
CA GLY A 121 -30.66 3.99 -73.27
C GLY A 121 -31.06 3.97 -71.79
N ALA A 122 -32.11 4.68 -71.32
CA ALA A 122 -33.55 4.33 -71.33
C ALA A 122 -33.89 3.15 -70.40
N ARG A 123 -34.52 3.44 -69.25
CA ARG A 123 -35.93 3.18 -68.87
C ARG A 123 -36.29 1.71 -68.64
N GLY A 124 -36.90 1.45 -67.49
CA GLY A 124 -37.59 0.22 -67.12
C GLY A 124 -37.89 0.25 -65.64
#